data_AF-A0A968QAV4-F1
#
_entry.id   AF-A0A968QAV4-F1
#
_cell.length_a   1.000
_cell.length_b   1.000
_cell.length_c   1.000
_cell.angle_alpha   90.00
_cell.angle_beta   90.00
_cell.angle_gamma   90.00
#
_symmetry.space_group_name_H-M   'P 1'
#
loop_
_entity.id
_entity.type
_entity.pdbx_description
1 polymer ?
#
loop_
_entity_poly.entity_id
_entity_poly.type
_entity_poly.pdbx_seq_one_letter_code
_entity_poly.pdbx_strand_id
1 'polypeptide(L)'
;MSPATAQRNQLSVLTNGLPNICGWESEVAIAVNHDQPIFLPHSKVDLSQVNAAFACALHMHQPTIPAGANGELICNLQHIDF
;
A
#
# COMPACT_ATOMS: atom_id res chain seq x y z
N MET A 1 3.43 -23.44 14.17
CA MET A 1 4.09 -22.19 13.78
C MET A 1 3.27 -21.04 14.33
N SER A 2 3.73 -20.42 15.43
CA SER A 2 3.08 -19.21 15.96
C SER A 2 3.19 -18.09 14.94
N PRO A 3 2.15 -17.29 14.68
CA PRO A 3 2.33 -16.05 13.96
C PRO A 3 3.34 -15.22 14.76
N ALA A 4 4.41 -14.76 14.11
CA ALA A 4 5.27 -13.77 14.70
C ALA A 4 4.39 -12.55 14.97
N THR A 5 4.04 -12.34 16.24
CA THR A 5 3.40 -11.12 16.70
C THR A 5 4.44 -10.01 16.56
N ALA A 6 4.59 -9.47 15.35
CA ALA A 6 5.38 -8.27 15.14
C ALA A 6 4.79 -7.22 16.08
N GLN A 7 5.59 -6.84 17.09
CA GLN A 7 5.25 -5.75 17.98
C GLN A 7 4.88 -4.56 17.10
N ARG A 8 3.61 -4.11 17.16
CA ARG A 8 3.19 -2.93 16.41
C ARG A 8 4.03 -1.77 16.93
N ASN A 9 5.05 -1.38 16.18
CA ASN A 9 5.75 -0.13 16.44
C ASN A 9 4.71 0.99 16.33
N GLN A 10 4.37 1.59 17.46
CA GLN A 10 3.53 2.79 17.50
C GLN A 10 4.35 3.96 16.96
N LEU A 11 4.44 4.06 15.64
CA LEU A 11 4.98 5.21 14.95
C LEU A 11 3.91 6.30 14.94
N SER A 12 4.28 7.55 15.25
CA SER A 12 3.35 8.68 15.05
C SER A 12 2.99 8.75 13.57
N VAL A 13 1.73 9.00 13.22
CA VAL A 13 1.29 9.05 11.82
C VAL A 13 1.94 10.22 11.08
N LEU A 14 2.25 11.29 11.81
CA LEU A 14 2.88 12.50 11.28
C LEU A 14 4.27 12.73 11.88
N THR A 15 5.16 13.29 11.08
CA THR A 15 6.43 13.88 11.49
C THR A 15 6.54 15.23 10.77
N ASN A 16 6.69 16.32 11.52
CA ASN A 16 6.76 17.69 11.01
C ASN A 16 5.56 18.10 10.13
N GLY A 17 4.35 17.60 10.44
CA GLY A 17 3.14 17.89 9.67
C GLY A 17 3.02 17.15 8.33
N LEU A 18 3.96 16.26 8.02
CA LEU A 18 3.93 15.38 6.87
C LEU A 18 3.72 13.93 7.32
N PRO A 19 3.24 13.03 6.43
CA PRO A 19 3.27 11.59 6.70
C PRO A 19 4.64 11.15 7.21
N ASN A 20 4.67 10.31 8.24
CA ASN A 20 5.89 9.85 8.89
C ASN A 20 6.89 9.08 7.99
N ILE A 21 6.47 8.74 6.78
CA ILE A 21 7.30 8.11 5.74
C ILE A 21 8.09 9.13 4.90
N CYS A 22 7.70 10.41 4.93
CA CYS A 22 8.38 11.46 4.17
C CYS A 22 9.83 11.63 4.65
N GLY A 23 10.80 11.67 3.73
CA GLY A 23 12.23 11.76 4.04
C GLY A 23 12.93 10.41 4.27
N TRP A 24 12.18 9.30 4.20
CA TRP A 24 12.70 7.92 4.35
C TRP A 24 12.77 7.19 3.00
N GLU A 25 12.91 7.93 1.88
CA GLU A 25 12.82 7.36 0.54
C GLU A 25 13.88 6.28 0.29
N SER A 26 15.07 6.44 0.89
CA SER A 26 16.16 5.48 0.76
C SER A 26 15.87 4.18 1.51
N GLU A 27 15.38 4.28 2.74
CA GLU A 27 15.00 3.17 3.60
C GLU A 27 13.82 2.40 3.01
N VAL A 28 12.82 3.12 2.48
CA VAL A 28 11.67 2.52 1.79
C VAL A 28 12.14 1.78 0.54
N ALA A 29 13.02 2.37 -0.27
CA ALA A 29 13.55 1.72 -1.46
C ALA A 29 14.27 0.41 -1.10
N ILE A 30 15.09 0.41 -0.06
CA ILE A 30 15.77 -0.81 0.44
C ILE A 30 14.74 -1.85 0.92
N ALA A 31 13.71 -1.42 1.63
CA ALA A 31 12.69 -2.32 2.17
C ALA A 31 11.81 -2.96 1.10
N VAL A 32 11.50 -2.26 0.01
CA VAL A 32 10.56 -2.74 -1.02
C VAL A 32 11.23 -3.36 -2.25
N ASN A 33 12.50 -3.03 -2.50
CA ASN A 33 13.20 -3.41 -3.73
C ASN A 33 14.17 -4.57 -3.49
N HIS A 34 13.65 -5.69 -2.99
CA HIS A 34 14.42 -6.91 -2.76
C HIS A 34 13.85 -8.09 -3.54
N ASP A 35 14.70 -9.05 -3.92
CA ASP A 35 14.28 -10.21 -4.72
C ASP A 35 13.71 -11.38 -3.90
N GLN A 36 13.61 -11.22 -2.57
CA GLN A 36 13.11 -12.29 -1.72
C GLN A 36 11.60 -12.55 -1.92
N PRO A 37 11.17 -13.81 -2.02
CA PRO A 37 9.76 -14.15 -2.13
C PRO A 37 8.98 -13.75 -0.87
N ILE A 38 8.12 -12.72 -0.97
CA ILE A 38 7.31 -12.24 0.17
C ILE A 38 6.23 -13.26 0.56
N PHE A 39 5.44 -13.71 -0.42
CA PHE A 39 4.23 -14.50 -0.17
C PHE A 39 4.41 -16.00 -0.46
N LEU A 40 5.50 -16.41 -1.10
CA LEU A 40 5.73 -17.81 -1.47
C LEU A 40 5.69 -18.76 -0.24
N PRO A 41 6.29 -18.44 0.92
CA PRO A 41 6.21 -19.32 2.10
C PRO A 41 4.79 -19.48 2.66
N HIS A 42 3.89 -18.54 2.36
CA HIS A 42 2.51 -18.53 2.83
C HIS A 42 1.51 -18.90 1.73
N SER A 43 1.98 -19.07 0.49
CA SER A 43 1.17 -19.40 -0.66
C SER A 43 0.79 -20.88 -0.62
N LYS A 44 -0.48 -21.18 -0.87
CA LYS A 44 -0.96 -22.56 -1.08
C LYS A 44 -0.78 -23.02 -2.53
N VAL A 45 -0.26 -22.17 -3.40
CA VAL A 45 -0.04 -22.45 -4.82
C VAL A 45 1.37 -23.00 -4.99
N ASP A 46 1.47 -24.26 -5.43
CA ASP A 46 2.72 -24.85 -5.91
C ASP A 46 2.95 -24.45 -7.36
N LEU A 47 3.87 -23.51 -7.59
CA LEU A 47 4.19 -22.98 -8.92
C LEU A 47 4.73 -24.06 -9.88
N SER A 48 5.27 -25.18 -9.39
CA SER A 48 5.75 -26.28 -10.23
C SER A 48 4.62 -27.04 -10.92
N GLN A 49 3.39 -26.94 -10.41
CA GLN A 49 2.18 -27.58 -10.92
C GLN A 49 1.30 -26.60 -11.72
N VAL A 50 1.77 -25.37 -11.94
CA VAL A 50 1.02 -24.34 -12.67
C VAL A 50 1.40 -24.38 -14.16
N ASN A 51 0.47 -24.81 -15.00
CA ASN A 51 0.68 -24.84 -16.46
C ASN A 51 0.49 -23.46 -17.12
N ALA A 52 -0.28 -22.56 -16.50
CA ALA A 52 -0.51 -21.20 -16.97
C ALA A 52 -0.91 -20.29 -15.79
N ALA A 53 -0.47 -19.03 -15.83
CA ALA A 53 -0.84 -17.99 -14.88
C ALA A 53 -1.29 -16.73 -15.64
N PHE A 54 -2.22 -15.98 -15.04
CA PHE A 54 -2.63 -14.67 -15.54
C PHE A 54 -2.72 -13.70 -14.37
N ALA A 55 -2.41 -12.43 -14.63
CA ALA A 55 -2.54 -11.35 -13.67
C ALA A 55 -3.49 -10.29 -14.24
N CYS A 56 -4.50 -9.91 -13.46
CA CYS A 56 -5.36 -8.78 -13.79
C CYS A 56 -4.87 -7.56 -13.00
N ALA A 57 -4.18 -6.64 -13.67
CA ALA A 57 -3.87 -5.34 -13.09
C ALA A 57 -5.04 -4.38 -13.35
N LEU A 58 -5.86 -4.13 -12.31
CA LEU A 58 -6.91 -3.14 -12.40
C LEU A 58 -6.33 -1.76 -12.03
N HIS A 59 -6.23 -0.87 -13.02
CA HIS A 59 -5.88 0.51 -12.79
C HIS A 59 -7.15 1.33 -12.54
N MET A 60 -7.42 1.66 -11.28
CA MET A 60 -8.52 2.56 -10.92
C MET A 60 -7.96 3.98 -10.79
N HIS A 61 -8.50 4.90 -11.59
CA HIS A 61 -8.24 6.33 -11.46
C HIS A 61 -9.46 7.01 -10.84
N GLN A 62 -9.30 7.61 -9.65
CA GLN A 62 -10.35 8.40 -9.03
C GLN A 62 -10.02 9.89 -9.19
N PRO A 63 -10.64 10.60 -10.15
CA PRO A 63 -10.42 12.01 -10.33
C PRO A 63 -11.08 12.83 -9.22
N THR A 64 -10.49 13.98 -8.94
CA THR A 64 -11.15 15.05 -8.18
C THR A 64 -11.93 15.92 -9.17
N ILE A 65 -13.24 16.08 -8.96
CA ILE A 65 -14.15 16.76 -9.93
C ILE A 65 -14.93 17.92 -9.28
N PRO A 66 -15.28 19.00 -10.00
CA PRO A 66 -16.03 20.14 -9.45
C PRO A 66 -17.55 19.87 -9.45
N ALA A 67 -18.00 18.95 -8.60
CA ALA A 67 -19.41 18.52 -8.54
C ALA A 67 -20.02 18.63 -7.13
N GLY A 68 -19.42 19.41 -6.23
CA GLY A 68 -19.99 19.78 -4.94
C GLY A 68 -21.24 20.66 -5.06
N ALA A 69 -21.99 20.79 -3.97
CA ALA A 69 -23.27 21.51 -3.93
C ALA A 69 -23.17 22.97 -4.39
N ASN A 70 -22.01 23.61 -4.20
CA ASN A 70 -21.70 24.96 -4.70
C ASN A 70 -20.54 24.96 -5.71
N GLY A 71 -20.26 23.81 -6.35
CA GLY A 71 -19.16 23.64 -7.30
C GLY A 71 -17.81 23.31 -6.65
N GLU A 72 -17.81 22.88 -5.39
CA GLU A 72 -16.59 22.42 -4.73
C GLU A 72 -16.01 21.19 -5.43
N LEU A 73 -14.69 21.02 -5.31
CA LEU A 73 -14.03 19.79 -5.71
C LEU A 73 -14.50 18.65 -4.81
N ILE A 74 -14.93 17.53 -5.38
CA ILE A 74 -15.31 16.30 -4.69
C ILE A 74 -14.46 15.10 -5.13
N CYS A 75 -14.08 14.23 -4.19
CA CYS A 75 -13.48 12.92 -4.42
C CYS A 75 -13.62 12.03 -3.16
N ASN A 76 -13.73 10.70 -3.30
CA ASN A 76 -13.94 9.81 -2.15
C ASN A 76 -12.76 9.77 -1.16
N LEU A 77 -11.59 10.29 -1.54
CA LEU A 77 -10.40 10.35 -0.69
C LEU A 77 -10.23 11.70 0.02
N GLN A 78 -11.17 12.65 -0.16
CA GLN A 78 -11.09 13.98 0.48
C GLN A 78 -11.30 13.97 1.99
N HIS A 79 -11.85 12.88 2.54
CA HIS A 79 -12.04 12.69 3.98
C HIS A 79 -10.87 11.95 4.65
N ILE A 80 -9.68 11.97 4.04
CA ILE A 80 -8.46 11.62 4.78
C ILE A 80 -8.14 12.85 5.64
N ASP A 81 -8.79 12.90 6.80
CA ASP A 81 -8.45 13.85 7.85
C ASP A 81 -7.05 13.52 8.37
N PHE A 82 -6.17 14.53 8.41
CA PHE A 82 -4.82 14.48 8.99
C PHE A 82 -4.83 14.98 10.43
#